data_AF-A0A821VH50-F1
#
_entry.id   AF-A0A821VH50-F1
#
_cell.length_a   1.000
_cell.length_b   1.000
_cell.length_c   1.000
_cell.angle_alpha   90.00
_cell.angle_beta   90.00
_cell.angle_gamma   90.00
#
_symmetry.space_group_name_H-M   'P 1'
#
loop_
_entity.id
_entity.type
_entity.pdbx_description
1 polymer ?
#
loop_
_entity_poly.entity_id
_entity_poly.type
_entity_poly.pdbx_seq_one_letter_code
_entity_poly.pdbx_strand_id
1 'polypeptide(L)'
;LSKLISCCCRKKRFLLSINKLLPALMLLALRENQSSLEALCAMLDLDAVENRDNKLQLISTLQSTPIGLKLYAKVCDRQIALRELQQKGGPKKLTLPSRSTDNDLAKLLSSGSFGNLECLSLAFTNVTSACAEQ
;
A
#
# COMPACT_ATOMS: atom_id res chain seq x y z
N LEU A 1 -5.48 -2.02 -27.13
CA LEU A 1 -5.53 -2.07 -25.65
C LEU A 1 -4.16 -1.83 -25.04
N SER A 2 -3.16 -2.68 -25.31
CA SER A 2 -1.81 -2.57 -24.73
C SER A 2 -1.18 -1.17 -24.78
N LYS A 3 -1.16 -0.51 -25.96
CA LYS A 3 -0.59 0.85 -26.14
C LYS A 3 -1.25 1.93 -25.27
N LEU A 4 -2.53 1.77 -24.93
CA LEU A 4 -3.27 2.73 -24.08
C LEU A 4 -3.10 2.40 -22.60
N ILE A 5 -2.95 1.12 -22.25
CA ILE A 5 -2.66 0.63 -20.89
C ILE A 5 -1.22 0.98 -20.48
N SER A 6 -0.30 1.16 -21.43
CA SER A 6 1.07 1.61 -21.15
C SER A 6 1.21 3.12 -20.99
N CYS A 7 0.18 3.93 -21.26
CA CYS A 7 0.26 5.39 -21.21
C CYS A 7 -0.02 5.93 -19.80
N CYS A 8 1.00 6.47 -19.12
CA CYS A 8 0.98 6.86 -17.71
C CYS A 8 -0.11 7.89 -17.33
N CYS A 9 -0.44 8.83 -18.21
CA CYS A 9 -1.19 10.03 -17.83
C CYS A 9 -2.73 9.86 -17.89
N ARG A 10 -3.24 8.89 -18.65
CA ARG A 10 -4.69 8.70 -18.87
C ARG A 10 -5.19 7.30 -18.57
N LYS A 11 -4.30 6.42 -18.09
CA LYS A 11 -4.56 5.01 -17.83
C LYS A 11 -5.82 4.80 -16.99
N LYS A 12 -5.93 5.43 -15.83
CA LYS A 12 -7.07 5.26 -14.92
C LYS A 12 -8.40 5.73 -15.54
N ARG A 13 -8.44 6.92 -16.15
CA ARG A 13 -9.66 7.44 -16.81
C ARG A 13 -10.13 6.54 -17.96
N PHE A 14 -9.19 6.02 -18.74
CA PHE A 14 -9.50 5.07 -19.80
C PHE A 14 -10.05 3.75 -19.25
N LEU A 15 -9.44 3.20 -18.20
CA LEU A 15 -9.91 1.96 -17.57
C LEU A 15 -11.33 2.12 -17.00
N LEU A 16 -11.61 3.28 -16.38
CA LEU A 16 -12.96 3.62 -15.92
C LEU A 16 -13.97 3.68 -17.07
N SER A 17 -13.61 4.25 -18.23
CA SER A 17 -14.53 4.35 -19.37
C SER A 17 -14.86 3.00 -20.02
N ILE A 18 -13.97 2.01 -19.88
CA ILE A 18 -14.18 0.65 -20.39
C ILE A 18 -14.68 -0.33 -19.31
N ASN A 19 -15.00 0.13 -18.10
CA ASN A 19 -15.48 -0.72 -17.01
C ASN A 19 -16.79 -1.47 -17.38
N LYS A 20 -17.62 -0.86 -18.24
CA LYS A 20 -18.80 -1.52 -18.83
C LYS A 20 -18.49 -2.76 -19.66
N LEU A 21 -17.25 -2.91 -20.12
CA LEU A 21 -16.77 -4.07 -20.89
C LEU A 21 -16.13 -5.14 -20.00
N LEU A 22 -16.17 -4.98 -18.68
CA LEU A 22 -15.54 -5.90 -17.73
C LEU A 22 -15.93 -7.38 -17.98
N PRO A 23 -17.22 -7.75 -18.18
CA PRO A 23 -17.57 -9.13 -18.47
C PRO A 23 -16.91 -9.67 -19.75
N ALA A 24 -16.84 -8.86 -20.81
CA ALA A 24 -16.20 -9.25 -22.06
C ALA A 24 -14.67 -9.40 -21.91
N LEU A 25 -14.03 -8.50 -21.15
CA LEU A 25 -12.61 -8.59 -20.83
C LEU A 25 -12.29 -9.85 -20.04
N MET A 26 -13.14 -10.22 -19.07
CA MET A 26 -12.99 -11.46 -18.30
C MET A 26 -13.12 -12.70 -19.19
N LEU A 27 -14.11 -12.76 -20.08
CA LEU A 27 -14.26 -13.87 -21.03
C LEU A 27 -13.04 -14.00 -21.97
N LEU A 28 -12.49 -12.89 -22.44
CA LEU A 28 -11.28 -12.88 -23.25
C LEU A 28 -10.03 -13.29 -22.45
N ALA A 29 -9.95 -12.88 -21.19
CA ALA A 29 -8.87 -13.26 -20.28
C ALA A 29 -8.86 -14.78 -20.02
N LEU A 30 -10.03 -15.41 -19.85
CA LEU A 30 -10.15 -16.88 -19.73
C LEU A 30 -9.64 -17.62 -20.97
N ARG A 31 -9.61 -16.97 -22.13
CA ARG A 31 -9.03 -17.48 -23.37
C ARG A 31 -7.55 -17.09 -23.53
N GLU A 32 -6.91 -16.69 -22.44
CA GLU A 32 -5.52 -16.25 -22.36
C GLU A 32 -5.18 -15.07 -23.28
N ASN A 33 -6.16 -14.20 -23.56
CA ASN A 33 -5.86 -12.97 -24.29
C ASN A 33 -5.01 -12.04 -23.41
N GLN A 34 -3.73 -11.89 -23.80
CA GLN A 34 -2.74 -11.11 -23.07
C GLN A 34 -3.19 -9.66 -22.79
N SER A 35 -3.78 -8.98 -23.78
CA SER A 35 -4.23 -7.59 -23.61
C SER A 35 -5.37 -7.46 -22.61
N SER A 36 -6.27 -8.45 -22.56
CA SER A 36 -7.34 -8.48 -21.57
C SER A 36 -6.80 -8.78 -20.18
N LEU A 37 -5.88 -9.74 -20.03
CA LEU A 37 -5.22 -10.02 -18.75
C LEU A 37 -4.51 -8.78 -18.19
N GLU A 38 -3.72 -8.10 -19.03
CA GLU A 38 -3.04 -6.85 -18.66
C GLU A 38 -4.03 -5.74 -18.30
N ALA A 39 -5.17 -5.65 -18.99
CA ALA A 39 -6.22 -4.69 -18.68
C ALA A 39 -6.84 -4.97 -17.30
N LEU A 40 -7.20 -6.22 -17.01
CA LEU A 40 -7.77 -6.62 -15.73
C LEU A 40 -6.78 -6.38 -14.57
N CYS A 41 -5.51 -6.73 -14.75
CA CYS A 41 -4.46 -6.40 -13.78
C CYS A 41 -4.32 -4.89 -13.57
N ALA A 42 -4.34 -4.10 -14.64
CA ALA A 42 -4.28 -2.64 -14.54
C ALA A 42 -5.50 -2.03 -13.86
N MET A 43 -6.69 -2.63 -14.03
CA MET A 43 -7.91 -2.23 -13.32
C MET A 43 -7.80 -2.48 -11.81
N LEU A 44 -7.17 -3.58 -11.39
CA LEU A 44 -6.89 -3.85 -9.97
C LEU A 44 -5.82 -2.91 -9.41
N ASP A 45 -4.69 -2.74 -10.12
CA ASP A 45 -3.57 -1.89 -9.68
C ASP A 45 -4.02 -0.44 -9.41
N LEU A 46 -4.94 0.08 -10.23
CA LEU A 46 -5.40 1.47 -10.16
C LEU A 46 -6.73 1.66 -9.43
N ASP A 47 -7.28 0.58 -8.85
CA ASP A 47 -8.58 0.56 -8.20
C ASP A 47 -9.68 1.17 -9.09
N ALA A 48 -9.77 0.68 -10.34
CA ALA A 48 -10.69 1.19 -11.37
C ALA A 48 -12.01 0.41 -11.45
N VAL A 49 -12.24 -0.52 -10.53
CA VAL A 49 -13.50 -1.26 -10.36
C VAL A 49 -14.02 -0.90 -8.97
N GLU A 50 -15.24 -0.44 -8.83
CA GLU A 50 -15.77 -0.02 -7.52
C GLU A 50 -16.47 -1.17 -6.79
N ASN A 51 -17.30 -1.92 -7.52
CA ASN A 51 -18.05 -3.05 -6.97
C ASN A 51 -17.12 -4.17 -6.49
N ARG A 52 -17.29 -4.58 -5.23
CA ARG A 52 -16.45 -5.60 -4.57
C ARG A 52 -16.58 -6.99 -5.21
N ASP A 53 -17.79 -7.41 -5.57
CA ASP A 53 -18.03 -8.70 -6.19
C ASP A 53 -17.36 -8.77 -7.57
N ASN A 54 -17.44 -7.68 -8.34
CA ASN A 54 -16.73 -7.56 -9.62
C ASN A 54 -15.21 -7.67 -9.43
N LYS A 55 -14.63 -7.07 -8.38
CA LYS A 55 -13.20 -7.26 -8.05
C LYS A 55 -12.88 -8.72 -7.77
N LEU A 56 -13.69 -9.39 -6.95
CA LEU A 56 -13.48 -10.80 -6.60
C LEU A 56 -13.58 -11.72 -7.82
N GLN A 57 -14.56 -11.48 -8.70
CA GLN A 57 -14.70 -12.23 -9.94
C GLN A 57 -13.50 -11.99 -10.89
N LEU A 58 -13.03 -10.74 -10.99
CA LEU A 58 -11.84 -10.40 -11.77
C LEU A 58 -10.60 -11.13 -11.22
N ILE A 59 -10.38 -11.11 -9.90
CA ILE A 59 -9.28 -11.83 -9.24
C ILE A 59 -9.37 -13.34 -9.55
N SER A 60 -10.55 -13.93 -9.37
CA SER A 60 -10.79 -15.35 -9.69
C SER A 60 -10.47 -15.68 -11.16
N THR A 61 -10.87 -14.79 -12.08
CA THR A 61 -10.58 -14.92 -13.52
C THR A 61 -9.09 -14.86 -13.83
N LEU A 62 -8.33 -14.00 -13.15
CA LEU A 62 -6.87 -13.96 -13.32
C LEU A 62 -6.23 -15.23 -12.77
N GLN A 63 -6.66 -15.69 -11.59
CA GLN A 63 -6.10 -16.86 -10.92
C GLN A 63 -6.40 -18.18 -11.65
N SER A 64 -7.46 -18.24 -12.46
CA SER A 64 -7.82 -19.44 -13.22
C SER A 64 -6.97 -19.67 -14.49
N THR A 65 -6.10 -18.73 -14.84
CA THR A 65 -5.17 -18.87 -15.98
C THR A 65 -3.71 -18.82 -15.54
N PRO A 66 -2.79 -19.63 -16.10
CA PRO A 66 -1.38 -19.61 -15.74
C PRO A 66 -0.71 -18.24 -15.92
N ILE A 67 -1.04 -17.53 -17.00
CA ILE A 67 -0.51 -16.21 -17.30
C ILE A 67 -1.12 -15.17 -16.36
N GLY A 68 -2.45 -15.19 -16.17
CA GLY A 68 -3.15 -14.28 -15.29
C GLY A 68 -2.67 -14.40 -13.84
N LEU A 69 -2.44 -15.61 -13.34
CA LEU A 69 -1.93 -15.86 -11.99
C LEU A 69 -0.56 -15.18 -11.78
N LYS A 70 0.36 -15.33 -12.73
CA LYS A 70 1.69 -14.70 -12.68
C LYS A 70 1.59 -13.17 -12.71
N LEU A 71 0.70 -12.61 -13.54
CA LEU A 71 0.50 -11.16 -13.62
C LEU A 71 -0.18 -10.62 -12.35
N TYR A 72 -1.15 -11.34 -11.80
CA TYR A 72 -1.82 -10.98 -10.56
C TYR A 72 -0.86 -11.00 -9.35
N ALA A 73 0.04 -11.97 -9.25
CA ALA A 73 1.08 -11.97 -8.23
C ALA A 73 1.91 -10.67 -8.25
N LYS A 74 2.31 -10.21 -9.45
CA LYS A 74 3.03 -8.93 -9.60
C LYS A 74 2.21 -7.71 -9.18
N VAL A 75 0.89 -7.74 -9.36
CA VAL A 75 -0.03 -6.69 -8.86
C VAL A 75 0.00 -6.68 -7.34
N CYS A 76 -0.13 -7.84 -6.70
CA CYS A 76 -0.06 -7.97 -5.25
C CYS A 76 1.28 -7.46 -4.69
N ASP A 77 2.41 -7.86 -5.28
CA ASP A 77 3.74 -7.41 -4.86
C ASP A 77 3.86 -5.88 -4.89
N ARG A 78 3.37 -5.25 -5.97
CA ARG A 78 3.36 -3.78 -6.09
C ARG A 78 2.47 -3.13 -5.04
N GLN A 79 1.30 -3.69 -4.76
CA GLN A 79 0.39 -3.16 -3.75
C GLN A 79 0.95 -3.30 -2.33
N ILE A 80 1.72 -4.35 -2.05
CA ILE A 80 2.44 -4.52 -0.79
C ILE A 80 3.54 -3.46 -0.69
N ALA A 81 4.41 -3.35 -1.70
CA ALA A 81 5.48 -2.36 -1.73
C ALA A 81 4.95 -0.92 -1.62
N LEU A 82 3.84 -0.61 -2.29
CA LEU A 82 3.20 0.71 -2.18
C LEU A 82 2.66 0.96 -0.77
N ARG A 83 2.06 -0.05 -0.12
CA ARG A 83 1.63 0.05 1.28
C ARG A 83 2.82 0.28 2.21
N GLU A 84 3.93 -0.41 2.01
CA GLU A 84 5.15 -0.22 2.79
C GLU A 84 5.73 1.18 2.61
N LEU A 85 5.77 1.70 1.38
CA LEU A 85 6.22 3.08 1.09
C LEU A 85 5.28 4.14 1.69
N GLN A 86 3.98 3.87 1.72
CA GLN A 86 2.97 4.78 2.27
C GLN A 86 2.87 4.72 3.80
N GLN A 87 3.41 3.68 4.45
CA GLN A 87 3.50 3.68 5.90
C GLN A 87 4.33 4.89 6.32
N LYS A 88 3.77 5.72 7.21
CA LYS A 88 4.51 6.82 7.85
C LYS A 88 5.65 6.17 8.63
N GLY A 89 6.84 6.17 8.03
CA GLY A 89 8.02 5.60 8.63
C GLY A 89 8.33 6.22 9.99
N GLY A 90 9.21 5.57 10.74
CA GLY A 90 9.63 6.01 12.06
C GLY A 90 10.51 4.95 12.71
N PRO A 91 11.34 5.32 13.68
CA PRO A 91 12.18 4.35 14.38
C PRO A 91 11.28 3.36 15.14
N LYS A 92 11.50 2.05 14.98
CA LYS A 92 10.79 1.03 15.78
C LYS A 92 11.15 1.09 17.26
N LYS A 93 12.41 1.44 17.54
CA LYS A 93 12.95 1.61 18.88
C LYS A 93 13.65 2.95 18.98
N LEU A 94 13.27 3.75 19.96
CA LEU A 94 13.90 5.02 20.30
C LEU A 94 14.48 4.90 21.72
N THR A 95 15.77 5.19 21.86
CA THR A 95 16.46 5.18 23.15
C THR A 95 17.01 6.58 23.39
N LEU A 96 16.67 7.15 24.55
CA LEU A 96 17.20 8.46 24.92
C LEU A 96 18.68 8.35 25.32
N PRO A 97 19.50 9.35 24.98
CA PRO A 97 20.85 9.46 25.51
C PRO A 97 20.92 9.44 27.04
N SER A 98 22.04 8.98 27.59
CA SER A 98 22.36 8.90 29.04
C SER A 98 22.31 10.20 29.84
N ARG A 99 22.13 11.34 29.17
CA ARG A 99 22.03 12.65 29.81
C ARG A 99 20.70 13.35 29.52
N SER A 100 19.76 12.65 28.91
CA SER A 100 18.44 13.22 28.61
C SER A 100 17.66 13.46 29.90
N THR A 101 17.00 14.61 29.96
CA THR A 101 16.12 15.01 31.05
C THR A 101 14.66 14.83 30.66
N ASP A 102 13.75 14.94 31.63
CA ASP A 102 12.30 15.01 31.43
C ASP A 102 11.88 16.15 30.48
N ASN A 103 12.58 17.29 30.51
CA ASN A 103 12.38 18.39 29.57
C ASN A 103 12.77 18.01 28.13
N ASP A 104 13.84 17.23 27.94
CA ASP A 104 14.22 16.74 26.61
C ASP A 104 13.21 15.73 26.07
N LEU A 105 12.67 14.87 26.96
CA LEU A 105 11.58 13.96 26.61
C LEU A 105 10.32 14.73 26.23
N ALA A 106 9.93 15.76 26.98
CA ALA A 106 8.77 16.60 26.67
C ALA A 106 8.93 17.29 25.30
N LYS A 107 10.12 17.84 25.02
CA LYS A 107 10.44 18.43 23.70
C LYS A 107 10.38 17.39 22.59
N LEU A 108 10.95 16.21 22.80
CA LEU A 108 10.92 15.11 21.84
C LEU A 108 9.46 14.73 21.54
N LEU A 109 8.64 14.48 22.55
CA LEU A 109 7.22 14.15 22.37
C LEU A 109 6.41 15.28 21.70
N SER A 110 6.82 16.54 21.89
CA SER A 110 6.19 17.69 21.23
C SER A 110 6.62 17.89 19.76
N SER A 111 7.68 17.23 19.30
CA SER A 111 8.26 17.42 17.97
C SER A 111 7.51 16.73 16.82
N GLY A 112 6.48 15.93 17.14
CA GLY A 112 5.57 15.36 16.16
C GLY A 112 5.34 13.85 16.31
N SER A 113 4.85 13.22 15.25
CA SER A 113 4.54 11.79 15.22
C SER A 113 5.79 10.95 14.91
N PHE A 114 6.03 9.90 15.71
CA PHE A 114 7.14 8.97 15.53
C PHE A 114 6.83 7.77 14.63
N GLY A 115 5.71 7.81 13.89
CA GLY A 115 5.32 6.75 12.96
C GLY A 115 5.21 5.39 13.66
N ASN A 116 6.09 4.47 13.28
CA ASN A 116 6.09 3.05 13.68
C ASN A 116 6.83 2.76 15.00
N LEU A 117 6.84 3.69 15.95
CA LEU A 117 7.52 3.50 17.23
C LEU A 117 6.81 2.42 18.07
N GLU A 118 7.49 1.29 18.27
CA GLU A 118 7.01 0.16 19.08
C GLU A 118 7.59 0.22 20.51
N CYS A 119 8.79 0.79 20.67
CA CYS A 119 9.50 0.82 21.96
C CYS A 119 10.20 2.17 22.20
N LEU A 120 9.85 2.82 23.32
CA LEU A 120 10.58 3.97 23.86
C LEU A 120 11.32 3.55 25.13
N SER A 121 12.65 3.54 25.09
CA SER A 121 13.48 3.22 26.26
C SER A 121 13.86 4.49 27.01
N LEU A 122 13.38 4.57 28.26
CA LEU A 122 13.65 5.65 29.22
C LEU A 122 14.72 5.27 30.27
N ALA A 123 15.43 4.15 30.07
CA ALA A 123 16.39 3.63 31.05
C ALA A 123 17.56 4.59 31.38
N PHE A 124 17.70 5.64 30.58
CA PHE A 124 18.79 6.60 30.61
C PHE A 124 18.33 8.04 30.87
N THR A 125 17.04 8.22 31.16
CA THR A 125 16.46 9.53 31.44
C THR A 125 16.64 9.88 32.91
N ASN A 126 17.33 10.99 33.17
CA ASN A 126 17.44 11.54 34.52
C ASN A 126 16.13 12.24 34.86
N VAL A 127 15.36 11.66 35.79
CA VAL A 127 14.21 12.33 36.38
C VAL A 127 14.74 13.47 37.25
N THR A 128 14.48 14.70 36.86
CA THR A 128 14.83 15.85 37.70
C THR A 128 13.91 15.88 38.94
N SER A 129 14.44 16.33 40.07
CA SER A 129 13.79 16.26 41.39
C SER A 129 12.41 16.94 41.46
N ALA A 130 12.10 17.82 40.52
CA ALA A 130 10.79 18.48 40.41
C ALA A 130 9.61 17.49 40.17
N CYS A 131 9.87 16.31 39.60
CA CYS A 131 8.86 15.25 39.43
C CYS A 131 8.83 14.24 40.58
N ALA A 132 9.83 14.25 41.48
CA ALA A 132 9.92 13.33 42.61
C ALA A 132 9.13 13.82 43.84
N GLU A 133 8.65 15.07 43.83
CA GLU A 133 7.94 15.73 44.93
C GLU A 133 6.40 15.78 44.74
N GLN A 134 5.86 15.07 43.73
CA GLN A 134 4.40 14.94 43.48
C GLN A 134 3.84 13.61 43.98
#